data_AF-A0AAV5DLR6-F1
#
_entry.id   AF-A0AAV5DLR6-F1
#
_cell.length_a   1.000
_cell.length_b   1.000
_cell.length_c   1.000
_cell.angle_alpha   90.00
_cell.angle_beta   90.00
_cell.angle_gamma   90.00
#
_symmetry.space_group_name_H-M   'P 1'
#
loop_
_entity.id
_entity.type
_entity.pdbx_description
1 polymer ?
#
loop_
_entity_poly.entity_id
_entity_poly.type
_entity_poly.pdbx_seq_one_letter_code
_entity_poly.pdbx_strand_id
1 'polypeptide(L)'
;MASRGTKNCDASKPTATWSTGNNSMVLNTTGHYYFLYGVTGHCATGQKVGIDINGRPPTPNVTTDGDEPPVGGGVIEGKQVPDGAALEL
;
A
#
# COMPACT_ATOMS: atom_id res chain seq x y z
N MET A 1 9.48 9.04 -4.48
CA MET A 1 9.77 10.48 -4.20
C MET A 1 8.53 11.09 -3.60
N ALA A 2 8.59 11.61 -2.36
CA ALA A 2 7.43 12.21 -1.68
C ALA A 2 6.74 13.26 -2.55
N SER A 3 5.41 13.17 -2.71
CA SER A 3 4.67 14.22 -3.43
C SER A 3 4.97 15.60 -2.82
N ARG A 4 5.14 16.61 -3.67
CA ARG A 4 5.35 18.00 -3.21
C ARG A 4 4.25 18.45 -2.22
N GLY A 5 3.03 17.95 -2.40
CA GLY A 5 1.88 18.17 -1.52
C GLY A 5 2.12 17.70 -0.09
N THR A 6 2.48 16.43 0.14
CA THR A 6 2.74 15.93 1.51
C THR A 6 4.01 16.48 2.14
N LYS A 7 5.02 16.82 1.33
CA LYS A 7 6.26 17.43 1.83
C LYS A 7 6.02 18.85 2.35
N ASN A 8 5.26 19.66 1.63
CA ASN A 8 5.03 21.06 1.96
C ASN A 8 3.68 21.31 2.66
N CYS A 9 2.89 20.26 2.89
CA CYS A 9 1.52 20.36 3.39
C CYS A 9 0.60 21.22 2.51
N ASP A 10 0.79 21.14 1.19
CA ASP A 10 -0.05 21.81 0.22
C ASP A 10 -1.24 20.93 -0.16
N ALA A 11 -2.41 21.27 0.37
CA ALA A 11 -3.69 20.63 0.10
C ALA A 11 -4.50 21.31 -1.01
N SER A 12 -3.93 22.28 -1.74
CA SER A 12 -4.67 23.15 -2.69
C SER A 12 -5.08 22.45 -3.98
N LYS A 13 -4.42 21.33 -4.32
CA LYS A 13 -4.65 20.56 -5.54
C LYS A 13 -4.67 19.06 -5.26
N PRO A 14 -5.67 18.56 -4.50
CA PRO A 14 -5.76 17.14 -4.21
C PRO A 14 -6.24 16.38 -5.45
N THR A 15 -5.72 15.16 -5.66
CA THR A 15 -6.26 14.24 -6.69
C THR A 15 -7.66 13.75 -6.32
N ALA A 16 -7.91 13.57 -5.01
CA ALA A 16 -9.19 13.19 -4.45
C ALA A 16 -9.27 13.69 -3.00
N THR A 17 -10.49 13.91 -2.50
CA THR A 17 -10.76 14.39 -1.14
C THR A 17 -11.86 13.56 -0.50
N TRP A 18 -11.71 13.29 0.79
CA TRP A 18 -12.66 12.53 1.58
C TRP A 18 -12.88 13.22 2.93
N SER A 19 -14.11 13.21 3.43
CA SER A 19 -14.52 13.92 4.65
C SER A 19 -15.44 13.14 5.57
N THR A 20 -15.89 11.95 5.15
CA THR A 20 -16.63 11.02 5.99
C THR A 20 -15.62 10.32 6.90
N GLY A 21 -15.71 10.46 8.23
CA GLY A 21 -14.69 10.05 9.21
C GLY A 21 -14.31 8.55 9.28
N ASN A 22 -14.69 7.76 8.28
CA ASN A 22 -14.10 6.46 7.96
C ASN A 22 -14.11 6.33 6.42
N ASN A 23 -12.94 6.44 5.79
CA ASN A 23 -12.80 6.25 4.36
C ASN A 23 -11.97 5.01 4.07
N SER A 24 -12.53 4.10 3.26
CA SER A 24 -11.80 2.96 2.71
C SER A 24 -11.47 3.20 1.24
N MET A 25 -10.23 2.99 0.85
CA MET A 25 -9.81 3.09 -0.55
C MET A 25 -8.90 1.93 -0.96
N VAL A 26 -9.09 1.45 -2.19
CA VAL A 26 -8.34 0.34 -2.77
C VAL A 26 -7.23 0.88 -3.66
N LEU A 27 -5.99 0.44 -3.40
CA LEU A 27 -4.82 0.77 -4.20
C LEU A 27 -4.46 -0.41 -5.11
N ASN A 28 -4.92 -0.35 -6.37
CA ASN A 28 -4.78 -1.46 -7.33
C ASN A 28 -3.52 -1.40 -8.20
N THR A 29 -2.81 -0.26 -8.25
CA THR A 29 -1.60 -0.12 -9.07
C THR A 29 -0.36 0.05 -8.21
N THR A 30 0.73 -0.57 -8.65
CA THR A 30 2.07 -0.34 -8.12
C THR A 30 2.40 1.14 -8.24
N GLY A 31 2.92 1.75 -7.19
CA GLY A 31 3.26 3.15 -7.19
C GLY A 31 3.36 3.76 -5.80
N HIS A 32 3.64 5.06 -5.80
CA HIS A 32 3.76 5.87 -4.60
C HIS A 32 2.49 6.71 -4.41
N TYR A 33 1.77 6.48 -3.31
CA TYR A 33 0.57 7.21 -2.95
C TYR A 33 0.84 8.08 -1.72
N TYR A 34 0.17 9.23 -1.66
CA TYR A 34 0.43 10.24 -0.65
C TYR A 34 -0.88 10.86 -0.18
N PHE A 35 -1.07 10.87 1.14
CA PHE A 35 -2.28 11.37 1.79
C PHE A 35 -1.88 12.37 2.87
N LEU A 36 -2.72 13.38 3.08
CA LEU A 36 -2.58 14.35 4.15
C LEU A 36 -3.96 14.82 4.58
N TYR A 37 -4.06 15.25 5.83
CA TYR A 37 -5.26 15.91 6.32
C TYR A 37 -5.20 17.40 5.97
N GLY A 38 -6.22 17.88 5.25
CA GLY A 38 -6.27 19.23 4.68
C GLY A 38 -6.58 20.35 5.67
N VAL A 39 -6.86 20.03 6.94
CA VAL A 39 -7.11 21.05 7.97
C VAL A 39 -5.80 21.74 8.35
N THR A 40 -5.85 23.06 8.44
CA THR A 40 -4.72 23.92 8.81
C THR A 40 -4.00 23.39 10.05
N GLY A 41 -2.68 23.22 9.96
CA GLY A 41 -1.83 22.75 11.05
C GLY A 41 -1.68 21.23 11.15
N HIS A 42 -2.70 20.44 10.82
CA HIS A 42 -2.70 18.99 11.05
C HIS A 42 -1.62 18.23 10.26
N CYS A 43 -1.43 18.58 8.98
CA CYS A 43 -0.35 17.98 8.18
C CYS A 43 1.04 18.33 8.74
N ALA A 44 1.23 19.55 9.23
CA ALA A 44 2.50 19.99 9.81
C ALA A 44 2.77 19.27 11.14
N THR A 45 1.74 18.88 11.88
CA THR A 45 1.83 18.07 13.10
C THR A 45 1.89 16.56 12.84
N GLY A 46 1.97 16.13 11.58
CA GLY A 46 2.24 14.73 11.23
C GLY A 46 1.03 13.92 10.72
N GLN A 47 -0.14 14.52 10.51
CA GLN A 47 -1.26 13.83 9.83
C GLN A 47 -1.04 13.79 8.31
N LYS A 48 -0.08 12.96 7.90
CA LYS A 48 0.24 12.63 6.52
C LYS A 48 0.83 11.24 6.44
N VAL A 49 0.56 10.51 5.36
CA VAL A 49 1.08 9.17 5.13
C VAL A 49 1.51 9.01 3.67
N GLY A 50 2.63 8.33 3.48
CA GLY A 50 3.10 7.87 2.18
C GLY A 50 3.01 6.35 2.12
N ILE A 51 2.51 5.82 1.02
CA ILE A 51 2.29 4.38 0.83
C ILE A 51 2.95 3.95 -0.46
N ASP A 52 3.84 2.98 -0.35
CA ASP A 52 4.56 2.40 -1.48
C ASP A 52 3.95 1.04 -1.77
N ILE A 53 3.18 0.96 -2.85
CA ILE A 53 2.61 -0.31 -3.33
C ILE A 53 3.61 -0.90 -4.31
N ASN A 54 4.19 -2.04 -3.94
CA ASN A 54 5.09 -2.81 -4.78
C ASN A 54 4.33 -3.94 -5.46
N GLY A 55 4.72 -4.25 -6.71
CA GLY A 55 4.19 -5.42 -7.39
C GLY A 55 4.52 -6.69 -6.61
N ARG A 56 3.63 -7.68 -6.67
CA ARG A 56 3.91 -8.99 -6.09
C ARG A 56 5.14 -9.56 -6.80
N PRO A 57 6.16 -10.05 -6.07
CA PRO A 57 7.21 -10.84 -6.69
C PRO A 57 6.56 -11.98 -7.48
N PRO A 58 7.08 -12.35 -8.66
CA PRO A 58 6.60 -13.55 -9.34
C PRO A 58 6.69 -14.70 -8.35
N THR A 59 5.62 -15.48 -8.24
CA THR A 59 5.67 -16.74 -7.49
C THR A 59 6.82 -17.56 -8.07
N PRO A 60 7.70 -18.14 -7.24
CA PRO A 60 8.68 -19.08 -7.74
C PRO A 60 7.91 -20.16 -8.50
N ASN A 61 8.17 -20.27 -9.79
CA ASN A 61 7.62 -21.33 -10.61
C ASN A 61 8.28 -22.61 -10.09
N VAL A 62 7.60 -23.32 -9.19
CA VAL A 62 8.02 -24.67 -8.81
C VAL A 62 7.70 -25.52 -10.03
N THR A 63 8.68 -25.68 -10.92
CA THR A 63 8.64 -26.72 -11.94
C THR A 63 8.78 -28.02 -11.17
N THR A 64 7.65 -28.62 -10.79
CA THR A 64 7.61 -30.03 -10.41
C THR A 64 7.84 -30.82 -11.70
N ASP A 65 9.12 -30.95 -12.09
CA ASP A 65 9.51 -32.06 -12.95
C ASP A 65 9.26 -33.34 -12.13
N GLY A 66 8.53 -34.26 -12.73
CA GLY A 66 8.04 -35.46 -12.06
C GLY A 66 9.18 -36.30 -11.50
N ASP A 67 8.82 -37.03 -10.44
CA ASP A 67 9.55 -38.13 -9.82
C ASP A 67 10.66 -37.77 -8.80
N GLU A 68 10.24 -37.84 -7.53
CA GLU A 68 11.00 -38.19 -6.30
C GLU A 68 11.02 -37.10 -5.19
N PRO A 69 10.70 -37.43 -3.92
CA PRO A 69 10.49 -36.44 -2.87
C PRO A 69 11.77 -36.18 -2.05
N PRO A 70 12.15 -34.91 -1.81
CA PRO A 70 12.94 -34.58 -0.65
C PRO A 70 12.03 -34.11 0.50
N VAL A 71 12.17 -34.85 1.59
CA VAL A 71 11.76 -34.54 2.95
C VAL A 71 12.09 -33.10 3.36
N GLY A 72 11.13 -32.45 4.02
CA GLY A 72 11.42 -31.42 5.02
C GLY A 72 11.70 -30.01 4.48
N GLY A 73 10.64 -29.30 4.11
CA GLY A 73 10.68 -27.84 4.00
C GLY A 73 9.31 -27.30 4.38
N GLY A 74 9.19 -26.82 5.62
CA GLY A 74 7.94 -26.21 6.11
C GLY A 74 7.50 -25.10 5.16
N VAL A 75 6.36 -25.33 4.50
CA VAL A 75 5.62 -24.26 3.84
C VAL A 75 5.21 -23.29 4.94
N ILE A 76 5.92 -22.17 5.06
CA ILE A 76 5.29 -20.99 5.62
C ILE A 76 4.25 -20.58 4.59
N GLU A 77 3.02 -21.07 4.79
CA GLU A 77 1.80 -20.53 4.20
C GLU A 77 1.79 -19.04 4.54
N GLY A 78 2.45 -18.26 3.69
CA GLY A 78 2.47 -16.82 3.78
C GLY A 78 1.04 -16.39 3.55
N LYS A 79 0.33 -16.09 4.65
CA LYS A 79 -1.03 -15.54 4.64
C LYS A 79 -1.14 -14.60 3.45
N GLN A 80 -1.85 -15.06 2.42
CA GLN A 80 -2.12 -14.25 1.25
C GLN A 80 -2.80 -12.98 1.75
N VAL A 81 -2.09 -11.85 1.65
CA VAL A 81 -2.71 -10.55 1.89
C VAL A 81 -3.66 -10.36 0.72
N PRO A 82 -4.98 -10.29 0.94
CA PRO A 82 -5.94 -10.20 -0.16
C PRO A 82 -5.63 -8.97 -1.01
N ASP A 83 -5.76 -9.13 -2.32
CA ASP A 83 -5.60 -8.07 -3.30
C ASP A 83 -6.62 -6.97 -2.96
N GLY A 84 -6.12 -5.83 -2.46
CA GLY A 84 -6.95 -4.73 -1.99
C GLY A 84 -6.78 -4.43 -0.51
N ALA A 85 -5.55 -4.17 -0.07
CA ALA A 85 -5.31 -3.53 1.22
C ALA A 85 -6.11 -2.22 1.28
N ALA A 86 -7.23 -2.24 1.99
CA ALA A 86 -8.01 -1.07 2.30
C ALA A 86 -7.25 -0.29 3.38
N LEU A 87 -6.88 0.94 3.04
CA LEU A 87 -6.41 1.88 4.04
C LEU A 87 -7.63 2.56 4.65
N GLU A 88 -7.74 2.51 5.98
CA GLU A 88 -8.71 3.32 6.73
C GLU A 88 -8.04 4.67 7.05
N LEU A 89 -8.64 5.77 6.54
CA LEU A 89 -8.21 7.16 6.76
C LEU A 89 -9.27 7.96 7.52
#